data_AF-A0A9D0Y051-F1
#
_entry.id   AF-A0A9D0Y051-F1
#
_cell.length_a   1.000
_cell.length_b   1.000
_cell.length_c   1.000
_cell.angle_alpha   90.00
_cell.angle_beta   90.00
_cell.angle_gamma   90.00
#
_symmetry.space_group_name_H-M   'P 1'
#
loop_
_entity.id
_entity.type
_entity.pdbx_description
1 polymer ?
#
loop_
_entity_poly.entity_id
_entity_poly.type
_entity_poly.pdbx_seq_one_letter_code
_entity_poly.pdbx_strand_id
1 'polypeptide(L)'
;MTYPKKYIVTRIENAYEYTFFCDVDDFGYTTKPYSGIIAEETLEKAWQEAKAYFNRCHQCGAWVCDQHYNEDVMKCTSCNPKYPY
;
A
#
# COMPACT_ATOMS: atom_id res chain seq x y z
N MET A 1 -9.13 -5.10 -8.22
CA MET A 1 -8.60 -4.66 -6.90
C MET A 1 -7.69 -3.47 -7.10
N THR A 2 -7.46 -2.65 -6.06
CA THR A 2 -6.54 -1.52 -6.12
C THR A 2 -5.46 -1.67 -5.05
N TYR A 3 -4.24 -1.27 -5.38
CA TYR A 3 -3.07 -1.11 -4.51
C TYR A 3 -2.70 0.38 -4.46
N PRO A 4 -1.77 0.80 -3.59
CA PRO A 4 -1.25 2.16 -3.62
C PRO A 4 -0.67 2.54 -4.98
N LYS A 5 -0.66 3.84 -5.29
CA LYS A 5 -0.19 4.41 -6.56
C LYS A 5 1.30 4.19 -6.77
N LYS A 6 2.06 4.16 -5.69
CA LYS A 6 3.52 3.98 -5.70
C LYS A 6 3.85 2.62 -5.12
N TYR A 7 4.55 1.82 -5.91
CA TYR A 7 5.23 0.62 -5.47
C TYR A 7 6.49 0.41 -6.32
N ILE A 8 7.46 -0.29 -5.76
CA ILE A 8 8.65 -0.76 -6.49
C ILE A 8 8.66 -2.27 -6.53
N VAL A 9 9.27 -2.82 -7.57
CA VAL A 9 9.44 -4.26 -7.76
C VAL A 9 10.93 -4.54 -7.87
N THR A 10 11.44 -5.41 -7.02
CA THR A 10 12.82 -5.88 -7.04
C THR A 10 12.83 -7.35 -7.44
N ARG A 11 13.59 -7.68 -8.48
CA ARG A 11 13.78 -9.07 -8.89
C ARG A 11 14.99 -9.65 -8.17
N ILE A 12 14.78 -10.77 -7.48
CA ILE A 12 15.81 -11.54 -6.78
C ILE A 12 15.82 -12.94 -7.41
N GLU A 13 16.75 -13.17 -8.35
CA GLU A 13 16.84 -14.40 -9.14
C GLU A 13 15.50 -14.77 -9.84
N ASN A 14 14.77 -15.73 -9.29
CA ASN A 14 13.48 -16.27 -9.76
C ASN A 14 12.31 -15.89 -8.84
N ALA A 15 12.49 -14.83 -8.05
CA ALA A 15 11.47 -14.28 -7.17
C ALA A 15 11.34 -12.77 -7.32
N TYR A 16 10.19 -12.25 -6.91
CA TYR A 16 9.88 -10.83 -6.90
C TYR A 16 9.53 -10.37 -5.49
N GLU A 17 10.17 -9.29 -5.07
CA GLU A 17 9.85 -8.56 -3.86
C GLU A 17 9.19 -7.24 -4.22
N TYR A 18 8.20 -6.82 -3.42
CA TYR A 18 7.43 -5.60 -3.68
C TYR A 18 7.54 -4.71 -2.46
N THR A 19 7.81 -3.43 -2.68
CA THR A 19 7.61 -2.42 -1.64
C THR A 19 6.47 -1.52 -2.07
N PHE A 20 5.36 -1.59 -1.34
CA PHE A 20 4.20 -0.71 -1.53
C PHE A 20 4.37 0.50 -0.62
N PHE A 21 4.06 1.70 -1.11
CA PHE A 21 4.19 2.94 -0.34
C PHE A 21 2.83 3.54 -0.06
N CYS A 22 2.74 4.29 1.03
CA CYS A 22 1.61 5.16 1.30
C CYS A 22 1.42 6.15 0.15
N ASP A 23 0.16 6.47 -0.18
CA ASP A 23 -0.14 7.47 -1.22
C ASP A 23 0.17 8.92 -0.82
N VAL A 24 0.58 9.16 0.44
CA VAL A 24 0.82 10.50 1.01
C VAL A 24 2.29 10.74 1.35
N ASP A 25 3.02 9.72 1.80
CA ASP A 25 4.43 9.82 2.20
C ASP A 25 5.25 8.60 1.71
N ASP A 26 6.53 8.57 2.07
CA ASP A 26 7.45 7.48 1.67
C ASP A 26 7.45 6.28 2.63
N PHE A 27 6.51 6.22 3.59
CA PHE A 27 6.33 5.02 4.40
C PHE A 27 5.91 3.85 3.51
N GLY A 28 6.63 2.73 3.59
CA GLY A 28 6.35 1.56 2.76
C GLY A 28 6.53 0.24 3.50
N TYR A 29 5.87 -0.78 2.97
CA TYR A 29 5.99 -2.16 3.42
C TYR A 29 6.59 -3.01 2.31
N THR A 30 7.70 -3.67 2.62
CA THR A 30 8.37 -4.64 1.74
C THR A 30 7.86 -6.04 2.04
N THR A 31 7.31 -6.72 1.04
CA THR A 31 6.79 -8.08 1.19
C THR A 31 7.92 -9.09 1.30
N LYS A 32 7.60 -10.34 1.66
CA LYS A 32 8.52 -11.44 1.34
C LYS A 32 8.68 -11.60 -0.18
N PRO A 33 9.76 -12.25 -0.66
CA PRO A 33 9.89 -12.62 -2.05
C PRO A 33 8.86 -13.70 -2.46
N TYR A 34 8.26 -13.53 -3.63
CA TYR A 34 7.36 -14.49 -4.24
C TYR A 34 8.00 -15.09 -5.48
N SER A 35 8.15 -16.41 -5.50
CA SER A 35 8.64 -17.13 -6.68
C SER A 35 7.69 -16.95 -7.86
N GLY A 36 8.24 -16.55 -9.01
CA GLY A 36 7.47 -16.27 -10.21
C GLY A 36 8.39 -15.98 -11.39
N ILE A 37 7.86 -16.18 -12.59
CA ILE A 37 8.58 -15.86 -13.84
C ILE A 37 8.23 -14.45 -14.31
N ILE A 38 7.01 -13.99 -14.01
CA ILE A 38 6.46 -12.69 -14.41
C ILE A 38 5.94 -11.96 -13.16
N ALA A 39 6.28 -10.68 -13.02
CA ALA A 39 5.96 -9.89 -11.83
C ALA A 39 4.44 -9.74 -11.62
N GLU A 40 3.65 -9.63 -12.67
CA GLU A 40 2.20 -9.48 -12.58
C GLU A 40 1.52 -10.69 -11.90
N GLU A 41 2.09 -11.89 -12.05
CA GLU A 41 1.55 -13.12 -11.44
C GLU A 41 1.72 -13.15 -9.92
N THR A 42 2.76 -12.49 -9.43
CA THR A 42 3.11 -12.43 -8.01
C THR A 42 2.65 -11.15 -7.31
N LEU A 43 2.30 -10.10 -8.07
CA LEU A 43 1.86 -8.81 -7.54
C LEU A 43 0.60 -8.94 -6.66
N GLU A 44 -0.39 -9.72 -7.08
CA GLU A 44 -1.62 -9.88 -6.30
C GLU A 44 -1.35 -10.57 -4.96
N LYS A 45 -0.49 -11.60 -4.94
CA LYS A 45 -0.11 -12.29 -3.71
C LYS A 45 0.67 -11.37 -2.77
N ALA A 46 1.56 -10.55 -3.32
CA ALA A 46 2.31 -9.55 -2.58
C ALA A 46 1.36 -8.50 -1.98
N TRP A 47 0.36 -8.05 -2.75
CA TRP A 47 -0.64 -7.12 -2.24
C TRP A 47 -1.53 -7.73 -1.16
N GLN A 48 -1.96 -8.99 -1.28
CA GLN A 48 -2.73 -9.66 -0.22
C GLN A 48 -1.99 -9.68 1.13
N GLU A 49 -0.66 -9.79 1.11
CA GLU A 49 0.17 -9.66 2.32
C GLU A 49 0.26 -8.22 2.80
N ALA A 50 0.65 -7.29 1.91
CA ALA A 50 0.90 -5.91 2.26
C ALA A 50 -0.35 -5.13 2.69
N LYS A 51 -1.53 -5.50 2.19
CA LYS A 51 -2.79 -4.76 2.38
C LYS A 51 -3.14 -4.52 3.84
N ALA A 52 -2.76 -5.40 4.76
CA ALA A 52 -3.03 -5.25 6.19
C ALA A 52 -2.29 -4.07 6.84
N TYR A 53 -1.25 -3.53 6.19
CA TYR A 53 -0.44 -2.40 6.65
C TYR A 53 -0.92 -1.05 6.10
N PHE A 54 -2.04 -1.03 5.37
CA PHE A 54 -2.60 0.18 4.76
C PHE A 54 -4.11 0.28 5.01
N ASN A 55 -4.59 1.51 5.10
CA ASN A 55 -6.00 1.84 5.22
C ASN A 55 -6.50 2.46 3.92
N ARG A 56 -7.67 2.00 3.45
CA ARG A 56 -8.30 2.56 2.26
C ARG A 56 -9.18 3.73 2.62
N CYS A 57 -8.93 4.90 2.04
CA CYS A 57 -9.82 6.05 2.17
C CYS A 57 -11.17 5.77 1.50
N HIS A 58 -12.27 5.89 2.25
CA HIS A 58 -13.61 5.66 1.71
C HIS A 58 -14.12 6.79 0.80
N GLN A 59 -13.40 7.92 0.71
CA GLN A 59 -13.75 9.04 -0.16
C GLN A 59 -12.96 9.04 -1.48
N CYS A 60 -11.63 8.96 -1.43
CA CYS A 60 -10.78 9.03 -2.63
C CYS A 60 -10.19 7.69 -3.08
N GLY A 61 -10.36 6.63 -2.28
CA GLY A 61 -9.83 5.30 -2.59
C GLY A 61 -8.32 5.12 -2.42
N ALA A 62 -7.61 6.16 -1.97
CA ALA A 62 -6.18 6.11 -1.67
C ALA A 62 -5.87 5.08 -0.57
N TRP A 63 -4.72 4.43 -0.67
CA TRP A 63 -4.19 3.54 0.35
C TRP A 63 -3.11 4.27 1.14
N VAL A 64 -3.33 4.45 2.44
CA VAL A 64 -2.50 5.29 3.30
C VAL A 64 -2.06 4.55 4.55
N CYS A 65 -0.91 4.90 5.12
CA CYS A 65 -0.47 4.37 6.42
C CYS A 65 -1.35 4.92 7.56
N ASP A 66 -1.22 4.34 8.76
CA ASP A 66 -2.02 4.72 9.94
C ASP A 66 -1.90 6.20 10.29
N GLN A 67 -0.71 6.79 10.15
CA GLN A 67 -0.47 8.21 10.40
C GLN A 67 -1.30 9.13 9.48
N HIS A 68 -1.58 8.67 8.26
CA HIS A 68 -2.32 9.41 7.24
C HIS A 68 -3.79 8.97 7.13
N TYR A 69 -4.27 8.15 8.06
CA TYR A 69 -5.66 7.71 8.13
C TYR A 69 -6.39 8.33 9.33
N ASN A 70 -7.59 8.84 9.09
CA ASN A 70 -8.57 9.27 10.07
C ASN A 70 -9.65 8.20 10.22
N GLU A 71 -9.46 7.34 11.21
CA GLU A 71 -10.34 6.22 11.57
C GLU A 71 -11.74 6.67 12.02
N ASP A 72 -11.86 7.84 12.65
CA ASP A 72 -13.15 8.34 13.16
C ASP A 72 -14.17 8.54 12.03
N VAL A 73 -13.68 8.83 10.82
CA VAL A 73 -14.50 9.06 9.62
C VAL A 73 -14.14 8.13 8.46
N MET A 74 -13.24 7.18 8.68
CA MET A 74 -12.76 6.20 7.68
C MET A 74 -12.19 6.83 6.40
N LYS A 75 -11.44 7.93 6.52
CA LYS A 75 -10.87 8.70 5.38
C LYS A 75 -9.39 8.99 5.59
N CYS A 76 -8.64 9.28 4.54
CA CYS A 76 -7.28 9.82 4.71
C CYS A 76 -7.32 11.24 5.27
N THR A 77 -6.24 11.67 5.91
CA THR A 77 -6.10 13.00 6.52
C THR A 77 -6.12 14.12 5.49
N SER A 78 -5.79 13.85 4.22
CA SER A 78 -5.98 14.82 3.13
C SER A 78 -7.45 15.07 2.78
N CYS A 79 -8.33 14.08 2.94
CA CYS A 79 -9.77 14.23 2.75
C CYS A 79 -10.48 14.74 4.00
N ASN A 80 -10.00 14.36 5.18
CA ASN A 80 -10.54 14.80 6.46
C ASN A 80 -9.46 14.76 7.55
N PRO A 81 -8.81 15.89 7.88
CA PRO A 81 -7.79 15.96 8.93
C PRO A 81 -8.34 15.54 10.30
N LYS A 82 -7.54 14.81 11.10
CA LYS A 82 -7.91 14.42 12.47
C LYS A 82 -8.03 15.60 13.43
N TYR A 83 -7.15 16.58 13.27
CA TYR A 83 -7.12 17.76 14.11
C TYR A 83 -7.44 18.98 13.24
N PRO A 84 -8.59 19.64 13.44
CA PRO A 84 -8.76 20.99 12.96
C PRO A 84 -7.80 21.87 13.78
N TYR A 85 -6.99 22.69 13.11
CA TYR A 85 -6.23 23.74 13.77
C TYR A 85 -7.12 24.60 14.66
#